data_AF-A0A0H3C001-F1
#
_entry.id   AF-A0A0H3C001-F1
#
_cell.length_a   1.000
_cell.length_b   1.000
_cell.length_c   1.000
_cell.angle_alpha   90.00
_cell.angle_beta   90.00
_cell.angle_gamma   90.00
#
_symmetry.space_group_name_H-M   'P 1'
#
loop_
_entity.id
_entity.type
_entity.pdbx_description
1 polymer ?
#
loop_
_entity_poly.entity_id
_entity_poly.type
_entity_poly.pdbx_seq_one_letter_code
_entity_poly.pdbx_strand_id
1 'polypeptide(L)'
;MSDITKIKQEFDKKVAEIKALMKNPQQDTGLFGNSFEFRDKNLIFSNFDGICTSSKDKIENYPFKGYPYKRGVKFSFSEDSISELEVEAGGGEDLYGICIDIDEFSKTATVIPITNNFTGYLTFKKNGNGVNPGDKLYFNQHGELEKITGAQKSINAIALSKVYKLTEDLFIVLASVFGNSAIKG
;
A
#
# COMPACT_ATOMS: atom_id res chain seq x y z
N MET A 1 5.11 34.02 -18.94
CA MET A 1 6.14 32.98 -19.14
C MET A 1 7.15 32.88 -17.99
N SER A 2 7.46 33.95 -17.22
CA SER A 2 8.41 33.87 -16.09
C SER A 2 7.98 32.93 -14.96
N ASP A 3 6.69 32.84 -14.70
CA ASP A 3 6.19 32.15 -13.50
C ASP A 3 6.16 30.63 -13.67
N ILE A 4 5.89 30.15 -14.89
CA ILE A 4 5.96 28.71 -15.25
C ILE A 4 7.39 28.21 -15.10
N THR A 5 8.39 29.01 -15.50
CA THR A 5 9.80 28.64 -15.38
C THR A 5 10.25 28.54 -13.92
N LYS A 6 9.75 29.44 -13.06
CA LYS A 6 10.00 29.39 -11.60
C LYS A 6 9.36 28.16 -10.96
N ILE A 7 8.11 27.85 -11.30
CA ILE A 7 7.42 26.65 -10.81
C ILE A 7 8.18 25.39 -11.20
N LYS A 8 8.66 25.31 -12.45
CA LYS A 8 9.46 24.17 -12.91
C LYS A 8 10.76 24.02 -12.12
N GLN A 9 11.47 25.12 -11.87
CA GLN A 9 12.71 25.11 -11.07
C GLN A 9 12.45 24.69 -9.62
N GLU A 10 11.37 25.16 -8.99
CA GLU A 10 10.99 24.75 -7.64
C GLU A 10 10.59 23.28 -7.57
N PHE A 11 9.85 22.79 -8.58
CA PHE A 11 9.50 21.38 -8.71
C PHE A 11 10.74 20.50 -8.85
N ASP A 12 11.64 20.83 -9.79
CA ASP A 12 12.88 20.09 -10.02
C ASP A 12 13.77 20.07 -8.77
N LYS A 13 13.84 21.19 -8.03
CA LYS A 13 14.58 21.28 -6.77
C LYS A 13 14.00 20.38 -5.68
N LYS A 14 12.67 20.39 -5.49
CA LYS A 14 12.01 19.51 -4.50
C LYS A 14 12.17 18.04 -4.86
N VAL A 15 12.07 17.69 -6.15
CA VAL A 15 12.32 16.33 -6.63
C VAL A 15 13.76 15.91 -6.32
N ALA A 16 14.74 16.79 -6.51
CA ALA A 16 16.14 16.51 -6.18
C ALA A 16 16.38 16.35 -4.66
N GLU A 17 15.77 17.20 -3.83
CA GLU A 17 15.82 17.08 -2.36
C GLU A 17 15.21 15.76 -1.89
N ILE A 18 14.05 15.38 -2.45
CA ILE A 18 13.42 14.08 -2.18
C ILE A 18 14.35 12.95 -2.63
N LYS A 19 14.90 12.99 -3.86
CA LYS A 19 15.86 11.99 -4.38
C LYS A 19 17.16 11.87 -3.59
N ALA A 20 17.61 12.93 -2.91
CA ALA A 20 18.81 12.91 -2.09
C ALA A 20 18.57 12.21 -0.72
N LEU A 21 17.35 12.27 -0.20
CA LEU A 21 16.95 11.61 1.06
C LEU A 21 16.75 10.09 0.92
N MET A 22 17.12 9.56 -0.24
CA MET A 22 16.47 8.45 -0.86
C MET A 22 17.55 7.43 -1.21
N LYS A 23 17.54 6.27 -0.54
CA LYS A 23 18.70 5.36 -0.46
C LYS A 23 19.08 4.68 -1.79
N ASN A 24 18.15 4.55 -2.75
CA ASN A 24 18.38 4.03 -4.11
C ASN A 24 17.36 4.60 -5.12
N PRO A 25 17.70 5.65 -5.89
CA PRO A 25 16.83 6.20 -6.91
C PRO A 25 16.74 5.36 -8.18
N GLN A 26 15.86 4.36 -8.19
CA GLN A 26 15.44 3.72 -9.44
C GLN A 26 14.25 4.48 -10.05
N GLN A 27 14.43 4.91 -11.30
CA GLN A 27 13.42 5.57 -12.13
C GLN A 27 12.94 4.62 -13.24
N ASP A 28 12.75 3.35 -12.96
CA ASP A 28 12.35 2.40 -14.01
C ASP A 28 10.84 2.16 -13.98
N THR A 29 10.11 3.09 -14.59
CA THR A 29 8.68 2.95 -14.93
C THR A 29 8.45 1.78 -15.92
N GLY A 30 9.51 1.27 -16.56
CA GLY A 30 9.46 0.22 -17.58
C GLY A 30 9.48 -1.22 -17.08
N LEU A 31 9.49 -1.45 -15.75
CA LEU A 31 9.51 -2.81 -15.19
C LEU A 31 8.11 -3.42 -14.95
N PHE A 32 7.04 -2.65 -15.19
CA PHE A 32 5.65 -3.05 -14.91
C PHE A 32 4.85 -3.37 -16.19
N GLY A 33 5.47 -4.05 -17.16
CA GLY A 33 4.77 -4.57 -18.34
C GLY A 33 4.50 -6.07 -18.22
N ASN A 34 3.24 -6.48 -18.36
CA ASN A 34 2.83 -7.90 -18.49
C ASN A 34 3.16 -8.45 -19.90
N SER A 35 4.39 -8.32 -20.39
CA SER A 35 4.80 -9.10 -21.56
C SER A 35 5.09 -10.54 -21.14
N PHE A 36 4.66 -11.51 -21.96
CA PHE A 36 4.71 -12.96 -21.71
C PHE A 36 6.12 -13.58 -21.64
N GLU A 37 7.14 -12.78 -21.39
CA GLU A 37 8.53 -13.24 -21.34
C GLU A 37 8.89 -13.74 -19.94
N PHE A 38 9.70 -14.81 -19.90
CA PHE A 38 10.27 -15.44 -18.71
C PHE A 38 11.01 -14.40 -17.84
N ARG A 39 10.30 -13.67 -16.99
CA ARG A 39 10.90 -12.80 -15.96
C ARG A 39 10.78 -13.46 -14.59
N ASP A 40 11.83 -13.26 -13.81
CA ASP A 40 12.02 -13.85 -12.49
C ASP A 40 10.91 -13.39 -11.54
N LYS A 41 10.15 -14.35 -11.01
CA LYS A 41 9.07 -14.11 -10.03
C LYS A 41 9.61 -13.84 -8.62
N ASN A 42 10.94 -13.84 -8.45
CA ASN A 42 11.62 -13.63 -7.17
C ASN A 42 12.27 -12.24 -7.06
N LEU A 43 11.64 -11.21 -7.61
CA LEU A 43 12.09 -9.82 -7.51
C LEU A 43 12.09 -9.37 -6.03
N ILE A 44 13.26 -9.09 -5.48
CA ILE A 44 13.41 -8.38 -4.21
C ILE A 44 13.06 -6.92 -4.50
N PHE A 45 11.88 -6.47 -4.06
CA PHE A 45 11.50 -5.07 -4.15
C PHE A 45 12.20 -4.31 -3.03
N SER A 46 13.21 -3.52 -3.39
CA SER A 46 13.62 -2.36 -2.59
C SER A 46 12.98 -1.11 -3.19
N ASN A 47 11.66 -0.98 -3.02
CA ASN A 47 10.95 0.21 -3.48
C ASN A 47 11.25 1.41 -2.58
N PHE A 48 11.14 2.59 -3.18
CA PHE A 48 11.50 3.85 -2.56
C PHE A 48 10.75 4.22 -1.28
N ASP A 49 9.59 3.61 -1.08
CA ASP A 49 8.65 3.92 0.01
C ASP A 49 8.97 3.17 1.33
N GLY A 50 10.19 2.64 1.46
CA GLY A 50 10.57 1.87 2.66
C GLY A 50 9.95 0.48 2.72
N ILE A 51 9.55 -0.06 1.57
CA ILE A 51 8.95 -1.38 1.46
C ILE A 51 10.06 -2.43 1.52
N CYS A 52 10.04 -3.27 2.55
CA CYS A 52 10.88 -4.47 2.61
C CYS A 52 10.06 -5.67 2.11
N THR A 53 10.34 -6.15 0.89
CA THR A 53 9.86 -7.47 0.44
C THR A 53 11.02 -8.46 0.32
N SER A 54 10.72 -9.74 0.49
CA SER A 54 11.59 -10.88 0.24
C SER A 54 11.51 -11.30 -1.23
N SER A 55 12.54 -11.99 -1.72
CA SER A 55 12.52 -12.68 -3.03
C SER A 55 11.44 -13.78 -3.09
N LYS A 56 10.84 -14.14 -1.96
CA LYS A 56 9.73 -15.09 -1.85
C LYS A 56 8.36 -14.41 -1.95
N ASP A 57 8.31 -13.08 -1.90
CA ASP A 57 7.04 -12.37 -1.83
C ASP A 57 6.40 -12.29 -3.21
N LYS A 58 5.18 -12.80 -3.29
CA LYS A 58 4.33 -12.69 -4.48
C LYS A 58 3.79 -11.27 -4.59
N ILE A 59 3.93 -10.69 -5.77
CA ILE A 59 3.27 -9.44 -6.16
C ILE A 59 2.38 -9.75 -7.33
N GLU A 60 1.15 -9.27 -7.24
CA GLU A 60 0.08 -9.59 -8.18
C GLU A 60 -0.58 -8.31 -8.66
N ASN A 61 -0.95 -8.29 -9.94
CA ASN A 61 -1.53 -7.12 -10.59
C ASN A 61 -2.96 -7.43 -10.97
N TYR A 62 -3.89 -6.57 -10.52
CA TYR A 62 -5.33 -6.72 -10.77
C TYR A 62 -5.93 -5.39 -11.23
N PRO A 63 -6.98 -5.40 -12.07
CA PRO A 63 -7.80 -4.21 -12.29
C PRO A 63 -8.37 -3.71 -10.96
N PHE A 64 -8.52 -2.39 -10.78
CA PHE A 64 -9.05 -1.83 -9.54
C PHE A 64 -10.35 -1.05 -9.69
N LYS A 65 -11.17 -1.13 -8.64
CA LYS A 65 -12.38 -0.33 -8.46
C LYS A 65 -12.19 0.68 -7.33
N GLY A 66 -12.54 1.94 -7.59
CA GLY A 66 -12.39 3.02 -6.61
C GLY A 66 -10.93 3.45 -6.44
N TYR A 67 -10.49 3.65 -5.19
CA TYR A 67 -9.13 4.14 -4.87
C TYR A 67 -8.49 3.30 -3.75
N PRO A 68 -7.91 2.13 -4.06
CA PRO A 68 -7.35 1.21 -3.05
C PRO A 68 -5.93 1.53 -2.59
N TYR A 69 -5.32 2.63 -3.06
CA TYR A 69 -3.91 2.95 -2.79
C TYR A 69 -3.58 2.99 -1.28
N LYS A 70 -2.53 2.24 -0.88
CA LYS A 70 -2.06 2.10 0.51
C LYS A 70 -3.13 1.61 1.49
N ARG A 71 -4.08 0.81 1.00
CA ARG A 71 -5.16 0.21 1.80
C ARG A 71 -5.13 -1.31 1.69
N GLY A 72 -5.79 -1.96 2.64
CA GLY A 72 -6.23 -3.34 2.49
C GLY A 72 -7.18 -3.46 1.31
N VAL A 73 -7.10 -4.58 0.59
CA VAL A 73 -7.95 -4.87 -0.55
C VAL A 73 -8.64 -6.22 -0.40
N LYS A 74 -9.81 -6.30 -1.02
CA LYS A 74 -10.58 -7.54 -1.24
C LYS A 74 -10.88 -7.71 -2.72
N PHE A 75 -11.22 -8.92 -3.11
CA PHE A 75 -11.68 -9.18 -4.47
C PHE A 75 -13.13 -8.74 -4.66
N SER A 76 -13.38 -8.14 -5.81
CA SER A 76 -14.71 -7.80 -6.32
C SER A 76 -14.86 -8.30 -7.75
N PHE A 77 -16.09 -8.54 -8.16
CA PHE A 77 -16.41 -8.88 -9.54
C PHE A 77 -17.11 -7.69 -10.19
N SER A 78 -16.77 -7.42 -11.45
CA SER A 78 -17.43 -6.41 -12.27
C SER A 78 -18.89 -6.80 -12.55
N GLU A 79 -19.80 -5.81 -12.49
CA GLU A 79 -21.25 -6.01 -12.71
C GLU A 79 -21.56 -6.41 -14.17
N ASP A 80 -20.69 -6.03 -15.10
CA ASP A 80 -20.86 -6.23 -16.54
C ASP A 80 -20.38 -7.62 -17.02
N SER A 81 -20.71 -8.70 -16.31
CA SER A 81 -20.79 -10.10 -16.80
C SER A 81 -19.61 -10.70 -17.60
N ILE A 82 -18.49 -10.01 -17.73
CA ILE A 82 -17.23 -10.46 -18.33
C ILE A 82 -16.24 -10.51 -17.17
N SER A 83 -16.08 -11.72 -16.67
CA SER A 83 -15.40 -12.20 -15.45
C SER A 83 -13.98 -11.69 -15.17
N GLU A 84 -13.78 -10.38 -15.08
CA GLU A 84 -12.51 -9.81 -14.63
C GLU A 84 -12.56 -9.66 -13.10
N LEU A 85 -11.63 -10.36 -12.44
CA LEU A 85 -11.44 -10.27 -11.00
C LEU A 85 -10.79 -8.91 -10.70
N GLU A 86 -11.53 -8.03 -10.04
CA GLU A 86 -11.07 -6.70 -9.65
C GLU A 86 -10.68 -6.67 -8.17
N VAL A 87 -9.93 -5.66 -7.78
CA VAL A 87 -9.65 -5.36 -6.37
C VAL A 87 -10.27 -4.04 -5.97
N GLU A 88 -10.90 -4.03 -4.79
CA GLU A 88 -11.45 -2.83 -4.18
C GLU A 88 -10.96 -2.69 -2.73
N ALA A 89 -11.03 -1.46 -2.20
CA ALA A 89 -10.66 -1.20 -0.81
C ALA A 89 -11.53 -2.03 0.14
N GLY A 90 -10.90 -2.82 1.00
CA GLY A 90 -11.59 -3.78 1.85
C GLY A 90 -10.70 -4.36 2.94
N GLY A 91 -11.33 -4.93 3.96
CA GLY A 91 -10.61 -5.59 5.05
C GLY A 91 -11.55 -6.44 5.88
N GLY A 92 -11.17 -6.74 7.12
CA GLY A 92 -11.88 -7.72 7.94
C GLY A 92 -11.67 -9.16 7.46
N GLU A 93 -12.75 -9.92 7.31
CA GLU A 93 -12.71 -11.34 6.91
C GLU A 93 -12.39 -11.52 5.42
N ASP A 94 -12.71 -10.53 4.59
CA ASP A 94 -12.49 -10.56 3.14
C ASP A 94 -11.13 -9.98 2.71
N LEU A 95 -10.25 -9.69 3.68
CA LEU A 95 -8.93 -9.12 3.40
C LEU A 95 -8.08 -10.10 2.58
N TYR A 96 -7.83 -9.75 1.32
CA TYR A 96 -6.94 -10.50 0.44
C TYR A 96 -5.48 -10.08 0.61
N GLY A 97 -5.24 -8.77 0.62
CA GLY A 97 -3.90 -8.22 0.56
C GLY A 97 -3.87 -6.72 0.75
N ILE A 98 -2.75 -6.12 0.38
CA ILE A 98 -2.49 -4.69 0.50
C ILE A 98 -2.15 -4.15 -0.88
N CYS A 99 -2.86 -3.12 -1.30
CA CYS A 99 -2.49 -2.39 -2.51
C CYS A 99 -1.37 -1.40 -2.18
N ILE A 100 -0.21 -1.61 -2.79
CA ILE A 100 0.98 -0.79 -2.56
C ILE A 100 1.10 0.35 -3.58
N ASP A 101 0.53 0.16 -4.76
CA ASP A 101 0.61 1.10 -5.87
C ASP A 101 -0.57 0.92 -6.83
N ILE A 102 -0.91 2.01 -7.53
CA ILE A 102 -1.94 2.03 -8.57
C ILE A 102 -1.41 2.75 -9.80
N ASP A 103 -1.70 2.20 -10.98
CA ASP A 103 -1.52 2.87 -12.25
C ASP A 103 -2.90 3.29 -12.77
N GLU A 104 -3.18 4.59 -12.68
CA GLU A 104 -4.44 5.18 -13.14
C GLU A 104 -4.62 5.10 -14.66
N PHE A 105 -3.53 5.01 -15.43
CA PHE A 105 -3.59 4.94 -16.88
C PHE A 105 -4.02 3.55 -17.36
N SER A 106 -3.38 2.49 -16.85
CA SER A 106 -3.75 1.11 -17.18
C SER A 106 -4.87 0.54 -16.30
N LYS A 107 -5.33 1.30 -15.29
CA LYS A 107 -6.30 0.86 -14.27
C LYS A 107 -5.88 -0.38 -13.51
N THR A 108 -4.58 -0.54 -13.27
CA THR A 108 -4.00 -1.71 -12.60
C THR A 108 -3.54 -1.35 -11.19
N ALA A 109 -3.93 -2.14 -10.19
CA ALA A 109 -3.42 -2.08 -8.84
C ALA A 109 -2.38 -3.18 -8.61
N THR A 110 -1.27 -2.80 -7.98
CA THR A 110 -0.24 -3.73 -7.51
C THR A 110 -0.57 -4.14 -6.08
N VAL A 111 -0.80 -5.43 -5.88
CA VAL A 111 -1.24 -6.01 -4.61
C VAL A 111 -0.19 -6.98 -4.07
N ILE A 112 0.09 -6.86 -2.79
CA ILE A 112 0.83 -7.85 -2.01
C ILE A 112 -0.20 -8.67 -1.22
N PRO A 113 -0.33 -9.98 -1.48
CA PRO A 113 -1.20 -10.85 -0.70
C PRO A 113 -0.86 -10.79 0.79
N ILE A 114 -1.89 -10.85 1.64
CA ILE A 114 -1.72 -10.73 3.09
C ILE A 114 -0.83 -11.83 3.66
N THR A 115 -0.64 -12.95 2.96
CA THR A 115 0.27 -14.02 3.41
C THR A 115 1.75 -13.61 3.46
N ASN A 116 2.11 -12.49 2.84
CA ASN A 116 3.49 -12.00 2.82
C ASN A 116 3.72 -11.00 3.95
N ASN A 117 4.97 -10.87 4.37
CA ASN A 117 5.36 -9.82 5.30
C ASN A 117 5.55 -8.52 4.51
N PHE A 118 4.95 -7.44 4.98
CA PHE A 118 5.07 -6.12 4.37
C PHE A 118 5.36 -5.09 5.43
N THR A 119 6.25 -4.15 5.17
CA THR A 119 6.44 -2.99 6.05
C THR A 119 6.39 -1.73 5.20
N GLY A 120 5.59 -0.75 5.60
CA GLY A 120 5.43 0.49 4.82
C GLY A 120 4.39 1.43 5.41
N TYR A 121 4.26 2.60 4.80
CA TYR A 121 3.23 3.56 5.18
C TYR A 121 1.87 3.12 4.62
N LEU A 122 0.88 3.01 5.49
CA LEU A 122 -0.47 2.59 5.15
C LEU A 122 -1.50 3.58 5.67
N THR A 123 -2.65 3.62 4.99
CA THR A 123 -3.76 4.51 5.34
C THR A 123 -4.35 4.11 6.68
N PHE A 124 -4.53 5.08 7.56
CA PHE A 124 -5.10 4.92 8.89
C PHE A 124 -6.47 5.60 8.96
N LYS A 125 -7.39 5.03 9.73
CA LYS A 125 -8.73 5.57 9.96
C LYS A 125 -8.68 7.01 10.49
N LYS A 126 -9.62 7.85 10.08
CA LYS A 126 -9.74 9.23 10.58
C LYS A 126 -9.70 9.26 12.11
N ASN A 127 -8.93 10.21 12.67
CA ASN A 127 -8.67 10.39 14.11
C ASN A 127 -7.83 9.28 14.77
N GLY A 128 -6.63 9.02 14.25
CA GLY A 128 -5.66 8.09 14.83
C GLY A 128 -4.91 8.55 16.09
N ASN A 129 -5.53 9.39 16.92
CA ASN A 129 -4.94 9.84 18.17
C ASN A 129 -4.78 8.65 19.14
N GLY A 130 -3.59 8.49 19.72
CA GLY A 130 -3.32 7.45 20.72
C GLY A 130 -2.72 6.15 20.16
N VAL A 131 -2.33 6.12 18.87
CA VAL A 131 -1.49 5.06 18.31
C VAL A 131 -0.03 5.35 18.62
N ASN A 132 0.63 4.38 19.26
CA ASN A 132 2.06 4.38 19.53
C ASN A 132 2.74 3.20 18.83
N PRO A 133 4.05 3.30 18.57
CA PRO A 133 4.83 2.14 18.12
C PRO A 133 4.62 0.94 19.06
N GLY A 134 4.39 -0.25 18.49
CA GLY A 134 4.05 -1.47 19.20
C GLY A 134 2.55 -1.75 19.32
N ASP A 135 1.68 -0.78 19.02
CA ASP A 135 0.24 -1.01 19.01
C ASP A 135 -0.18 -1.99 17.90
N LYS A 136 -1.11 -2.88 18.24
CA LYS A 136 -1.68 -3.86 17.31
C LYS A 136 -2.78 -3.22 16.48
N LEU A 137 -2.73 -3.43 15.17
CA LEU A 137 -3.62 -2.87 14.18
C LEU A 137 -4.31 -3.97 13.35
N TYR A 138 -5.48 -3.64 12.83
CA TYR A 138 -6.23 -4.49 11.90
C TYR A 138 -6.76 -3.64 10.73
N PHE A 139 -7.06 -4.27 9.59
CA PHE A 139 -7.71 -3.59 8.47
C PHE A 139 -9.22 -3.60 8.66
N ASN A 140 -9.83 -2.41 8.68
CA ASN A 140 -11.28 -2.25 8.76
C ASN A 140 -11.97 -2.58 7.42
N GLN A 141 -13.31 -2.50 7.38
CA GLN A 141 -14.10 -2.81 6.17
C GLN A 141 -13.76 -1.92 4.96
N HIS A 142 -13.12 -0.77 5.16
CA HIS A 142 -12.70 0.16 4.10
C HIS A 142 -11.21 0.00 3.74
N GLY A 143 -10.53 -1.02 4.25
CA GLY A 143 -9.11 -1.26 4.03
C GLY A 143 -8.19 -0.28 4.75
N GLU A 144 -8.68 0.47 5.73
CA GLU A 144 -7.86 1.39 6.53
C GLU A 144 -7.42 0.70 7.82
N LEU A 145 -6.23 1.06 8.31
CA LEU A 145 -5.73 0.56 9.59
C LEU A 145 -6.48 1.22 10.75
N GLU A 146 -6.82 0.41 11.74
CA GLU A 146 -7.42 0.83 13.00
C GLU A 146 -6.77 0.11 14.17
N LYS A 147 -6.65 0.80 15.32
CA LYS A 147 -6.12 0.23 16.55
C LYS A 147 -7.12 -0.75 17.15
N ILE A 148 -6.62 -1.91 17.58
CA ILE A 148 -7.43 -2.90 18.28
C ILE A 148 -7.75 -2.39 19.70
N THR A 149 -9.03 -2.30 20.03
CA THR A 149 -9.53 -1.79 21.32
C THR A 149 -10.40 -2.79 22.08
N GLY A 150 -10.64 -3.99 21.52
CA GLY A 150 -11.49 -5.03 22.11
C GLY A 150 -11.16 -6.44 21.62
N ALA A 151 -12.15 -7.34 21.66
CA ALA A 151 -12.00 -8.75 21.29
C ALA A 151 -11.91 -9.02 19.76
N GLN A 152 -11.33 -8.09 19.00
CA GLN A 152 -11.09 -8.28 17.58
C GLN A 152 -10.07 -9.40 17.38
N LYS A 153 -10.44 -10.36 16.52
CA LYS A 153 -9.77 -11.67 16.42
C LYS A 153 -8.55 -11.66 15.49
N SER A 154 -8.44 -10.67 14.61
CA SER A 154 -7.36 -10.59 13.62
C SER A 154 -6.43 -9.43 13.94
N ILE A 155 -5.16 -9.76 14.17
CA ILE A 155 -4.08 -8.77 14.20
C ILE A 155 -3.37 -8.90 12.86
N ASN A 156 -3.46 -7.88 12.03
CA ASN A 156 -2.84 -7.89 10.70
C ASN A 156 -1.51 -7.15 10.67
N ALA A 157 -1.34 -6.15 11.56
CA ALA A 157 -0.16 -5.31 11.58
C ALA A 157 0.19 -4.78 12.97
N ILE A 158 1.43 -4.32 13.13
CA ILE A 158 1.92 -3.58 14.29
C ILE A 158 2.36 -2.19 13.84
N ALA A 159 1.96 -1.16 14.57
CA ALA A 159 2.43 0.20 14.35
C ALA A 159 3.94 0.29 14.65
N LEU A 160 4.70 0.86 13.73
CA LEU A 160 6.12 1.21 13.93
C LEU A 160 6.31 2.71 14.18
N SER A 161 5.31 3.53 13.85
CA SER A 161 5.31 4.97 14.10
C SER A 161 4.01 5.43 14.77
N LYS A 162 3.99 6.70 15.17
CA LYS A 162 2.72 7.41 15.41
C LYS A 162 2.00 7.66 14.08
N VAL A 163 0.71 7.97 14.16
CA VAL A 163 -0.08 8.35 12.99
C VAL A 163 0.28 9.78 12.57
N TYR A 164 0.55 9.95 11.27
CA TYR A 164 0.82 11.25 10.65
C TYR A 164 -0.41 11.71 9.87
N LYS A 165 -0.80 12.96 10.08
CA LYS A 165 -1.86 13.61 9.32
C LYS A 165 -1.25 14.21 8.05
N LEU A 166 -1.70 13.78 6.87
CA LEU A 166 -1.31 14.38 5.59
C LEU A 166 -2.32 15.46 5.16
N THR A 167 -3.61 15.16 5.25
CA THR A 167 -4.72 16.09 4.96
C THR A 167 -5.81 15.98 6.02
N GLU A 168 -6.93 16.71 5.88
CA GLU A 168 -8.05 16.63 6.83
C GLU A 168 -8.68 15.22 6.94
N ASP A 169 -8.60 14.47 5.85
CA ASP A 169 -9.20 13.14 5.73
C ASP A 169 -8.17 12.01 5.58
N LEU A 170 -6.91 12.32 5.25
CA LEU A 170 -5.86 11.33 5.04
C LEU A 170 -4.88 11.28 6.21
N PHE A 171 -4.84 10.12 6.86
CA PHE A 171 -3.90 9.78 7.91
C PHE A 171 -3.09 8.56 7.47
N ILE A 172 -1.81 8.54 7.79
CA ILE A 172 -0.92 7.41 7.48
C ILE A 172 -0.17 6.95 8.73
N VAL A 173 0.18 5.68 8.77
CA VAL A 173 1.03 5.10 9.82
C VAL A 173 2.05 4.17 9.17
N LEU A 174 3.29 4.20 9.67
CA LEU A 174 4.25 3.17 9.33
C LEU A 174 3.85 1.90 10.09
N ALA A 175 3.56 0.82 9.37
CA ALA A 175 3.12 -0.44 9.96
C ALA A 175 3.90 -1.62 9.38
N SER A 176 4.14 -2.62 10.24
CA SER A 176 4.66 -3.92 9.83
C SER A 176 3.52 -4.93 9.84
N VAL A 177 3.20 -5.45 8.67
CA VAL A 177 2.16 -6.43 8.38
C VAL A 177 2.82 -7.81 8.34
N PHE A 178 2.32 -8.75 9.12
CA PHE A 178 2.88 -10.11 9.27
C PHE A 178 1.85 -11.19 8.95
N GLY A 179 0.99 -10.84 8.00
CA GLY A 179 -0.07 -11.66 7.46
C GLY A 179 -1.17 -12.08 8.42
N ASN A 180 -2.06 -12.94 7.93
CA ASN A 180 -3.21 -13.43 8.69
C ASN A 180 -2.76 -14.48 9.71
N SER A 181 -1.82 -14.09 10.56
CA SER A 181 -1.52 -14.79 11.79
C SER A 181 -2.74 -14.57 12.68
N ALA A 182 -3.61 -15.56 12.75
CA ALA A 182 -4.59 -15.70 13.81
C ALA A 182 -3.85 -15.84 15.15
N ILE A 183 -3.21 -14.76 15.61
CA ILE A 183 -2.77 -14.65 17.00
C ILE A 183 -4.07 -14.43 17.75
N LYS A 184 -4.71 -15.54 18.14
CA LYS A 184 -5.68 -15.53 19.23
C LYS A 184 -4.93 -14.92 20.41
N GLY A 185 -5.30 -13.69 20.77
CA GLY A 185 -4.91 -13.08 22.04
C GLY A 185 -5.35 -13.96 23.20
#